data_AF-A0A939HM53-F1
#
_entry.id   AF-A0A939HM53-F1
#
_cell.length_a   1.000
_cell.length_b   1.000
_cell.length_c   1.000
_cell.angle_alpha   90.00
_cell.angle_beta   90.00
_cell.angle_gamma   90.00
#
_symmetry.space_group_name_H-M   'P 1'
#
loop_
_entity.id
_entity.type
_entity.pdbx_description
1 polymer ?
#
loop_
_entity_poly.entity_id
_entity_poly.type
_entity_poly.pdbx_seq_one_letter_code
_entity_poly.pdbx_strand_id
1 'polypeptide(L)'
;MAIRWTDSADKHGVSREDAANAILNHVYRVQEFDEPRIEGGARPDLFIGPSVDRRTMLEVMAIITPPNDILVFHVMEARRKSLT
;
A
#
# COMPACT_ATOMS: atom_id res chain seq x y z
N MET A 1 -9.58 -4.77 -12.42
CA MET A 1 -8.50 -4.22 -11.57
C MET A 1 -7.42 -5.27 -11.45
N ALA A 2 -6.23 -5.01 -12.00
CA ALA A 2 -5.10 -5.93 -11.87
C ALA A 2 -4.14 -5.36 -10.82
N ILE A 3 -4.00 -6.06 -9.70
CA ILE A 3 -3.01 -5.70 -8.69
C ILE A 3 -1.71 -6.43 -9.03
N ARG A 4 -0.66 -5.65 -9.30
CA ARG A 4 0.70 -6.13 -9.50
C ARG A 4 1.52 -5.89 -8.24
N TRP A 5 2.48 -6.76 -8.00
CA TRP A 5 3.31 -6.76 -6.81
C TRP A 5 4.77 -6.76 -7.23
N THR A 6 5.60 -5.94 -6.61
CA THR A 6 7.05 -6.08 -6.72
C THR A 6 7.55 -7.09 -5.69
N ASP A 7 8.75 -7.64 -5.90
CA ASP A 7 9.40 -8.51 -4.91
C ASP A 7 9.61 -7.80 -3.56
N SER A 8 9.69 -6.46 -3.56
CA SER A 8 9.82 -5.69 -2.32
C SER A 8 8.56 -5.65 -1.48
N ALA A 9 7.38 -5.84 -2.07
CA ALA A 9 6.12 -5.86 -1.33
C ALA A 9 6.03 -7.08 -0.39
N ASP A 10 6.64 -8.20 -0.76
CA ASP A 10 6.57 -9.45 0.00
C ASP A 10 7.63 -9.53 1.13
N LYS A 11 8.53 -8.54 1.24
CA LYS A 11 9.70 -8.55 2.17
C LYS A 11 9.33 -8.65 3.66
N HIS A 12 8.12 -8.23 4.03
CA HIS A 12 7.69 -8.18 5.43
C HIS A 12 6.78 -9.35 5.84
N GLY A 13 6.59 -10.34 4.95
CA GLY A 13 5.80 -11.55 5.25
C GLY A 13 4.31 -11.29 5.41
N VAL A 14 3.81 -10.11 5.02
CA VAL A 14 2.39 -9.78 4.99
C VAL A 14 1.77 -10.41 3.76
N SER A 15 0.61 -11.05 3.92
CA SER A 15 -0.07 -11.67 2.79
C SER A 15 -0.60 -10.61 1.80
N ARG A 16 -0.60 -10.96 0.51
CA ARG A 16 -1.17 -10.08 -0.53
C ARG A 16 -2.67 -9.85 -0.33
N GLU A 17 -3.36 -10.82 0.28
CA GLU A 17 -4.78 -10.71 0.65
C GLU A 17 -4.98 -9.64 1.72
N ASP A 18 -4.14 -9.63 2.77
CA ASP A 18 -4.20 -8.61 3.81
C ASP A 18 -3.88 -7.22 3.27
N ALA A 19 -2.86 -7.11 2.41
CA ALA A 19 -2.53 -5.84 1.77
C ALA A 19 -3.66 -5.33 0.86
N ALA A 20 -4.29 -6.21 0.08
CA ALA A 20 -5.45 -5.86 -0.73
C ALA A 20 -6.64 -5.42 0.15
N ASN A 21 -6.90 -6.14 1.25
CA ASN A 21 -7.93 -5.77 2.21
C ASN A 21 -7.65 -4.41 2.85
N ALA A 22 -6.39 -4.10 3.18
CA ALA A 22 -5.99 -2.81 3.73
C ALA A 22 -6.19 -1.66 2.73
N ILE A 23 -5.91 -1.86 1.43
CA ILE A 23 -6.20 -0.85 0.40
C ILE A 23 -7.73 -0.63 0.28
N LEU A 24 -8.50 -1.71 0.20
CA LEU A 24 -9.96 -1.65 -0.02
C LEU A 24 -10.70 -1.05 1.19
N ASN A 25 -10.24 -1.34 2.40
CA ASN A 25 -10.87 -0.92 3.65
C ASN A 25 -10.00 0.10 4.42
N HIS A 26 -9.21 0.91 3.71
CA HIS A 26 -8.34 1.88 4.33
C HIS A 26 -9.13 2.84 5.22
N VAL A 27 -8.58 3.15 6.39
CA VAL A 27 -9.12 4.18 7.29
C VAL A 27 -8.46 5.53 7.04
N TYR A 28 -7.29 5.52 6.38
CA TYR A 28 -6.56 6.72 6.00
C TYR A 28 -5.84 6.50 4.68
N ARG A 29 -5.87 7.51 3.82
CA ARG A 29 -5.15 7.55 2.54
C ARG A 29 -4.48 8.90 2.39
N VAL A 30 -3.23 8.89 1.98
CA VAL A 30 -2.52 10.09 1.52
C VAL A 30 -2.23 9.90 0.05
N GLN A 31 -2.81 10.76 -0.78
CA GLN A 31 -2.52 10.80 -2.21
C GLN A 31 -1.16 11.43 -2.43
N GLU A 32 -0.42 10.92 -3.42
CA GLU A 32 0.88 11.49 -3.80
C GLU A 32 1.86 11.63 -2.61
N PHE A 33 1.83 10.65 -1.71
CA PHE A 33 2.51 10.67 -0.41
C PHE A 33 4.03 10.83 -0.51
N ASP A 34 4.64 10.32 -1.57
CA ASP A 34 6.08 10.32 -1.78
C ASP A 34 6.43 10.75 -3.20
N GLU A 35 7.72 10.99 -3.46
CA GLU A 35 8.21 11.23 -4.81
C GLU A 35 8.12 9.97 -5.68
N PRO A 36 8.03 10.14 -7.02
CA PRO A 36 8.11 9.02 -7.93
C PRO A 36 9.41 8.23 -7.74
N ARG A 37 9.31 6.89 -7.73
CA ARG A 37 10.50 6.03 -7.62
C ARG A 37 11.34 5.95 -8.89
N ILE A 38 10.80 6.45 -10.01
CA ILE A 38 11.47 6.56 -11.30
C ILE A 38 11.20 7.95 -11.86
N GLU A 39 12.16 8.51 -12.60
CA GLU A 39 12.01 9.81 -13.24
C GLU A 39 10.82 9.81 -14.21
N GLY A 40 9.92 10.80 -14.08
CA GLY A 40 8.68 10.87 -14.85
C GLY A 40 7.61 9.84 -14.46
N GLY A 41 7.82 9.06 -13.39
CA GLY A 41 6.84 8.11 -12.86
C GLY A 41 5.69 8.78 -12.12
N ALA A 42 4.64 8.01 -11.87
CA ALA A 42 3.54 8.44 -11.02
C ALA A 42 3.95 8.42 -9.54
N ARG A 43 3.45 9.40 -8.79
CA ARG A 43 3.61 9.46 -7.34
C ARG A 43 2.80 8.35 -6.67
N PRO A 44 3.36 7.65 -5.68
CA PRO A 44 2.62 6.63 -4.96
C PRO A 44 1.65 7.24 -3.95
N ASP A 45 0.56 6.51 -3.73
CA ASP A 45 -0.34 6.74 -2.62
C ASP A 45 0.05 5.87 -1.42
N LEU A 46 -0.24 6.38 -0.23
CA LEU A 46 -0.17 5.64 1.02
C LEU A 46 -1.57 5.26 1.48
N PHE A 47 -1.75 3.99 1.86
CA PHE A 47 -2.96 3.48 2.49
C PHE A 47 -2.62 2.92 3.87
N ILE A 48 -3.40 3.33 4.87
CA ILE A 48 -3.41 2.70 6.19
C ILE A 48 -4.74 1.99 6.35
N GLY A 49 -4.72 0.66 6.49
CA GLY A 49 -5.94 -0.16 6.55
C GLY A 49 -5.76 -1.46 7.33
N PRO A 50 -6.85 -2.13 7.71
CA PRO A 50 -6.77 -3.35 8.51
C PRO A 50 -6.36 -4.57 7.67
N SER A 51 -5.72 -5.56 8.31
CA SER A 51 -5.65 -6.94 7.82
C SER A 51 -7.05 -7.56 7.72
N VAL A 52 -7.17 -8.71 7.04
CA VAL A 52 -8.44 -9.43 6.87
C VAL A 52 -9.04 -9.80 8.22
N ASP A 53 -8.22 -10.28 9.16
CA ASP A 53 -8.63 -10.63 10.52
C ASP A 53 -8.82 -9.42 11.46
N ARG A 54 -8.54 -8.21 10.96
CA ARG A 54 -8.62 -6.91 11.66
C ARG A 54 -7.75 -6.81 12.92
N ARG A 55 -6.76 -7.68 13.09
CA ARG A 55 -5.85 -7.64 14.26
C ARG A 55 -4.72 -6.64 14.09
N THR A 56 -4.35 -6.34 12.85
CA THR A 56 -3.20 -5.49 12.54
C THR A 56 -3.61 -4.39 11.58
N MET A 57 -3.04 -3.20 11.76
CA MET A 57 -3.11 -2.13 10.77
C MET A 57 -1.88 -2.24 9.88
N LEU A 58 -2.08 -2.14 8.58
CA LEU A 58 -1.07 -2.23 7.56
C LEU A 58 -0.86 -0.88 6.89
N GLU A 59 0.40 -0.60 6.62
CA GLU A 59 0.88 0.46 5.76
C GLU A 59 1.16 -0.13 4.38
N VAL A 60 0.47 0.37 3.36
CA VAL A 60 0.60 -0.09 1.97
C VAL A 60 0.87 1.11 1.07
N MET A 61 1.97 1.07 0.34
CA MET A 61 2.24 2.07 -0.71
C MET A 61 2.05 1.45 -2.09
N ALA A 62 1.32 2.17 -2.94
CA ALA A 62 1.01 1.72 -4.28
C ALA A 62 0.97 2.87 -5.30
N ILE A 63 1.38 2.59 -6.52
CA ILE A 63 1.15 3.46 -7.67
C ILE A 63 -0.20 3.08 -8.27
N ILE A 64 -1.10 4.07 -8.41
CA ILE A 64 -2.39 3.88 -9.05
C ILE A 64 -2.30 4.46 -10.46
N THR A 65 -2.48 3.61 -11.46
CA THR A 65 -2.54 4.01 -12.87
C THR A 65 -3.97 3.81 -13.37
N PRO A 66 -4.72 4.90 -13.64
CA PRO A 66 -6.06 4.80 -14.18
C PRO A 66 -6.08 4.05 -15.53
N PRO A 67 -7.16 3.33 -15.85
CA PRO A 67 -8.39 3.23 -15.06
C PRO A 67 -8.37 2.15 -13.96
N ASN A 68 -7.46 1.17 -14.02
CA ASN A 68 -7.65 -0.10 -13.28
C ASN A 68 -6.37 -0.77 -12.75
N ASP A 69 -5.21 -0.13 -12.85
CA ASP A 69 -3.94 -0.76 -12.49
C ASP A 69 -3.41 -0.23 -11.15
N ILE A 70 -3.03 -1.17 -10.29
CA ILE A 70 -2.40 -0.86 -9.00
C ILE A 70 -1.09 -1.64 -8.95
N LEU A 71 0.02 -0.94 -8.73
CA LEU A 71 1.32 -1.55 -8.47
C LEU A 71 1.68 -1.34 -7.00
N VAL A 72 1.58 -2.41 -6.21
CA VAL A 72 1.99 -2.43 -4.80
C VAL A 72 3.47 -2.76 -4.71
N PHE A 73 4.21 -1.93 -4.00
CA PHE A 73 5.66 -2.11 -3.87
C PHE A 73 6.18 -2.06 -2.43
N HIS A 74 5.32 -1.70 -1.48
CA HIS A 74 5.64 -1.66 -0.07
C HIS A 74 4.41 -2.07 0.76
N VAL A 75 4.61 -3.01 1.67
CA VAL A 75 3.60 -3.49 2.62
C VAL A 75 4.31 -3.77 3.94
N MET A 76 3.84 -3.21 5.04
CA MET A 76 4.30 -3.55 6.38
C MET A 76 3.22 -3.30 7.42
N GLU A 77 3.40 -3.81 8.64
CA GLU A 77 2.56 -3.39 9.76
C GLU A 77 2.78 -1.90 10.06
N ALA A 78 1.68 -1.15 10.16
CA ALA A 78 1.68 0.26 10.50
C ALA A 78 2.25 0.44 11.91
N ARG A 79 3.40 1.12 12.01
CA ARG A 79 4.04 1.39 13.30
C ARG A 79 3.46 2.69 13.88
N ARG A 80 3.13 2.68 15.17
CA ARG A 80 2.63 3.87 15.91
C ARG A 80 3.52 5.12 15.79
N LYS A 81 4.81 4.97 15.45
CA LYS A 81 5.73 6.10 15.27
C LYS A 81 5.46 6.97 14.02
N SER A 82 4.62 6.53 13.09
CA SER A 82 4.28 7.29 11.87
C SER A 82 3.07 8.23 12.03
N LEU A 83 2.50 8.35 13.23
CA LEU A 83 1.30 9.15 13.55
C LEU A 83 1.60 10.36 14.45
N THR A 84 2.85 10.83 14.50
CA THR A 84 3.24 12.00 15.33
C THR A 84 3.29 13.26 14.51
#